data_AF-A0A6G0X6F9-F1
#
_entry.id   AF-A0A6G0X6F9-F1
#
_cell.length_a   1.000
_cell.length_b   1.000
_cell.length_c   1.000
_cell.angle_alpha   90.00
_cell.angle_beta   90.00
_cell.angle_gamma   90.00
#
_symmetry.space_group_name_H-M   'P 1'
#
loop_
_entity.id
_entity.type
_entity.pdbx_description
1 polymer ?
#
loop_
_entity_poly.entity_id
_entity_poly.type
_entity_poly.pdbx_seq_one_letter_code
_entity_poly.pdbx_strand_id
1 'polypeptide(L)'
;MIMNEADEIKHRECKYCELCKCLLINKVRDYCQLTEKFRMTLCSSCNLELKQPKFVPCFFHNLSNYDGHFIVTELGNTFTVRFIDTFGFMPSSLESLASNLLTPGLEKFRDCHTYS
;
A
#
# COMPACT_ATOMS: atom_id res chain seq x y z
N MET A 1 -11.03 6.16 -11.01
CA MET A 1 -11.47 6.58 -9.66
C MET A 1 -12.87 6.09 -9.41
N ILE A 2 -13.03 5.20 -8.43
CA ILE A 2 -14.29 4.57 -8.04
C ILE A 2 -14.84 5.32 -6.82
N MET A 3 -16.04 5.86 -6.96
CA MET A 3 -16.78 6.51 -5.87
C MET A 3 -18.22 6.00 -5.85
N ASN A 4 -18.75 5.73 -4.67
CA ASN A 4 -20.17 5.46 -4.50
C ASN A 4 -20.94 6.77 -4.24
N GLU A 5 -22.27 6.69 -4.15
CA GLU A 5 -23.12 7.86 -3.93
C GLU A 5 -22.83 8.57 -2.59
N ALA A 6 -22.52 7.79 -1.54
CA ALA A 6 -22.17 8.34 -0.24
C ALA A 6 -20.83 9.10 -0.27
N ASP A 7 -19.86 8.63 -1.05
CA ASP A 7 -18.56 9.29 -1.23
C ASP A 7 -18.71 10.63 -1.96
N GLU A 8 -19.57 10.69 -2.99
CA GLU A 8 -19.90 11.93 -3.70
C GLU A 8 -20.56 12.96 -2.76
N ILE A 9 -21.49 12.51 -1.90
CA ILE A 9 -22.13 13.37 -0.90
C ILE A 9 -21.08 13.87 0.10
N LYS A 10 -20.25 12.96 0.64
CA LYS A 10 -19.17 13.30 1.57
C LYS A 10 -18.23 14.35 0.97
N HIS A 11 -17.80 14.16 -0.28
CA HIS A 11 -16.92 15.11 -0.96
C HIS A 11 -17.58 16.48 -1.16
N ARG A 12 -18.85 16.48 -1.57
CA ARG A 12 -19.61 17.71 -1.82
C ARG A 12 -19.83 18.51 -0.55
N GLU A 13 -20.18 17.86 0.54
CA GLU A 13 -20.49 18.50 1.83
C GLU A 13 -19.24 18.93 2.60
N CYS A 14 -18.09 18.29 2.34
CA CYS A 14 -16.84 18.59 3.04
C CYS A 14 -16.33 20.01 2.74
N LYS A 15 -16.39 20.92 3.72
CA LYS A 15 -15.94 22.32 3.58
C LYS A 15 -14.48 22.54 3.98
N TYR A 16 -13.94 21.64 4.77
CA TYR A 16 -12.60 21.74 5.35
C TYR A 16 -11.79 20.53 4.94
N CYS A 17 -10.51 20.72 4.62
CA CYS A 17 -9.62 19.65 4.25
C CYS A 17 -9.55 18.59 5.37
N GLU A 18 -9.68 17.32 5.01
CA GLU A 18 -9.67 16.24 6.00
C GLU A 18 -8.31 16.10 6.70
N LEU A 19 -7.21 16.63 6.11
CA LEU A 19 -5.85 16.60 6.66
C LEU A 19 -5.47 17.88 7.44
N CYS A 20 -5.36 19.05 6.78
CA CYS A 20 -4.96 20.32 7.42
C CYS A 20 -6.09 21.04 8.18
N LYS A 21 -7.35 20.61 8.02
CA LYS A 21 -8.56 21.32 8.50
C LYS A 21 -8.75 22.75 7.96
N CYS A 22 -8.01 23.13 6.93
CA CYS A 22 -8.11 24.43 6.27
C CYS A 22 -9.34 24.50 5.33
N LEU A 23 -9.91 25.70 5.13
CA LEU A 23 -11.08 25.90 4.27
C LEU A 23 -10.76 25.53 2.82
N LEU A 24 -11.62 24.74 2.19
CA LEU A 24 -11.41 24.27 0.83
C LEU A 24 -11.97 25.26 -0.19
N ILE A 25 -11.07 25.91 -0.95
CA ILE A 25 -11.43 26.73 -2.12
C ILE A 25 -11.60 25.83 -3.35
N ASN A 26 -10.55 25.07 -3.69
CA ASN A 26 -10.57 24.05 -4.73
C ASN A 26 -10.43 22.68 -4.08
N LYS A 27 -11.56 21.99 -3.89
CA LYS A 27 -11.60 20.65 -3.31
C LYS A 27 -10.97 19.66 -4.28
N VAL A 28 -10.06 18.82 -3.78
CA VAL A 28 -9.42 17.74 -4.54
C VAL A 28 -9.90 16.40 -3.99
N ARG A 29 -10.13 15.44 -4.88
CA ARG A 29 -10.53 14.06 -4.54
C ARG A 29 -9.26 13.21 -4.44
N ASP A 30 -8.85 12.88 -3.22
CA ASP A 30 -7.78 11.90 -2.99
C ASP A 30 -8.33 10.49 -3.21
N TYR A 31 -7.58 9.67 -3.94
CA TYR A 31 -7.95 8.30 -4.24
C TYR A 31 -6.73 7.38 -4.20
N CYS A 32 -6.97 6.09 -3.93
CA CYS A 32 -5.93 5.08 -3.97
C CYS A 32 -5.56 4.76 -5.42
N GLN A 33 -4.29 4.90 -5.81
CA GLN A 33 -3.86 4.60 -7.18
C GLN A 33 -3.94 3.10 -7.54
N LEU A 34 -3.90 2.19 -6.56
CA LEU A 34 -3.98 0.75 -6.80
C LEU A 34 -5.43 0.25 -6.94
N THR A 35 -6.32 0.70 -6.05
CA THR A 35 -7.73 0.23 -6.02
C THR A 35 -8.68 1.19 -6.73
N GLU A 36 -8.18 2.35 -7.13
CA GLU A 36 -8.93 3.51 -7.63
C GLU A 36 -9.99 4.09 -6.67
N LYS A 37 -10.15 3.55 -5.46
CA LYS A 37 -11.20 3.99 -4.52
C LYS A 37 -10.92 5.37 -3.96
N PHE A 38 -11.98 6.17 -3.82
CA PHE A 38 -11.95 7.42 -3.09
C PHE A 38 -11.49 7.22 -1.64
N ARG A 39 -10.74 8.19 -1.10
CA ARG A 39 -10.25 8.17 0.27
C ARG A 39 -10.75 9.37 1.06
N MET A 40 -10.51 10.58 0.55
CA MET A 40 -10.82 11.81 1.26
C MET A 40 -10.80 13.05 0.37
N THR A 41 -11.30 14.14 0.93
CA THR A 41 -11.32 15.46 0.31
C THR A 41 -10.23 16.35 0.90
N LEU A 42 -9.34 16.83 0.03
CA LEU A 42 -8.16 17.59 0.43
C LEU A 42 -8.09 18.96 -0.23
N CYS A 43 -7.29 19.83 0.37
CA CYS A 43 -6.81 21.03 -0.30
C CYS A 43 -5.69 20.65 -1.27
N SER A 44 -5.46 21.51 -2.28
CA SER A 44 -4.42 21.29 -3.28
C SER A 44 -3.02 21.11 -2.66
N SER A 45 -2.71 21.89 -1.61
CA SER A 45 -1.41 21.78 -0.91
C SER A 45 -1.21 20.40 -0.28
N CYS A 46 -2.17 19.91 0.53
CA CYS A 46 -2.06 18.58 1.14
C CYS A 46 -2.01 17.47 0.08
N ASN A 47 -2.78 17.61 -1.02
CA ASN A 47 -2.74 16.65 -2.12
C ASN A 47 -1.34 16.55 -2.76
N LEU A 48 -0.63 17.67 -2.93
CA LEU A 48 0.73 17.69 -3.49
C LEU A 48 1.78 17.11 -2.52
N GLU A 49 1.55 17.24 -1.22
CA GLU A 49 2.44 16.70 -0.18
C GLU A 49 2.28 15.20 0.02
N LEU A 50 1.09 14.65 -0.26
CA LEU A 50 0.83 13.20 -0.30
C LEU A 50 1.50 12.57 -1.51
N LYS A 51 2.83 12.50 -1.48
CA LYS A 51 3.62 11.75 -2.45
C LYS A 51 3.47 10.27 -2.15
N GLN A 52 3.01 9.51 -3.12
CA GLN A 52 3.12 8.07 -3.03
C GLN A 52 4.60 7.67 -2.94
N PRO A 53 4.94 6.67 -2.10
CA PRO A 53 6.29 6.15 -2.06
C PRO A 53 6.64 5.65 -3.46
N LYS A 54 7.76 6.13 -4.02
CA LYS A 54 8.27 5.71 -5.33
C LYS A 54 8.88 4.31 -5.31
N PHE A 55 8.76 3.59 -4.20
CA PHE A 55 9.37 2.29 -4.01
C PHE A 55 8.35 1.33 -3.41
N VAL A 56 8.43 0.07 -3.83
CA VAL A 56 7.64 -1.02 -3.27
C VAL A 56 8.52 -1.74 -2.24
N PRO A 57 8.13 -1.81 -0.96
CA PRO A 57 8.83 -2.64 0.01
C PRO A 57 8.54 -4.12 -0.30
N CYS A 58 9.57 -4.87 -0.65
CA CYS A 58 9.47 -6.32 -0.86
C CYS A 58 10.22 -7.04 0.26
N PHE A 59 9.49 -7.85 1.03
CA PHE A 59 10.04 -8.70 2.06
C PHE A 59 10.23 -10.09 1.46
N PHE A 60 11.47 -10.55 1.48
CA PHE A 60 11.79 -11.90 1.06
C PHE A 60 12.24 -12.71 2.26
N HIS A 61 11.89 -13.99 2.23
CA HIS A 61 12.36 -14.97 3.19
C HIS A 61 13.47 -15.78 2.53
N ASN A 62 14.65 -15.75 3.15
CA ASN A 62 15.79 -16.60 2.80
C ASN A 62 16.33 -16.43 1.36
N LEU A 63 16.52 -15.18 0.92
CA LEU A 63 16.97 -14.89 -0.45
C LEU A 63 18.42 -15.32 -0.73
N SER A 64 19.25 -15.49 0.31
CA SER A 64 20.67 -15.90 0.19
C SER A 64 20.86 -17.37 -0.16
N ASN A 65 19.89 -18.24 0.10
CA ASN A 65 19.95 -19.67 -0.24
C ASN A 65 19.24 -20.00 -1.57
N TYR A 66 18.69 -19.00 -2.25
CA TYR A 66 18.13 -19.12 -3.60
C TYR A 66 18.98 -18.29 -4.57
N ASP A 67 18.83 -18.49 -5.88
CA ASP A 67 19.41 -17.61 -6.92
C ASP A 67 18.72 -16.23 -6.94
N GLY A 68 18.54 -15.60 -5.78
CA GLY A 68 17.86 -14.32 -5.59
C GLY A 68 18.51 -13.15 -6.34
N HIS A 69 19.78 -13.30 -6.73
CA HIS A 69 20.48 -12.39 -7.64
C HIS A 69 19.66 -12.08 -8.91
N PHE A 70 19.03 -13.08 -9.53
CA PHE A 70 18.26 -12.85 -10.76
C PHE A 70 16.99 -12.05 -10.48
N ILE A 71 16.32 -12.31 -9.35
CA ILE A 71 15.11 -11.60 -8.94
C ILE A 71 15.44 -10.14 -8.61
N VAL A 72 16.54 -9.90 -7.89
CA VAL A 72 16.99 -8.54 -7.53
C VAL A 72 17.34 -7.73 -8.77
N THR A 73 18.05 -8.35 -9.72
CA THR A 73 18.51 -7.69 -10.96
C THR A 73 17.34 -7.31 -11.86
N GLU A 74 16.40 -8.24 -12.09
CA GLU A 74 15.25 -7.99 -12.98
C GLU A 74 14.26 -6.98 -12.37
N LEU A 75 13.98 -7.07 -11.06
CA LEU A 75 13.07 -6.15 -10.40
C LEU A 75 13.66 -4.75 -10.25
N GLY A 76 14.96 -4.64 -9.97
CA GLY A 76 15.65 -3.34 -9.84
C GLY A 76 15.70 -2.53 -11.14
N ASN A 77 15.63 -3.20 -12.30
CA ASN A 77 15.58 -2.55 -13.60
C ASN A 77 14.21 -1.94 -13.92
N THR A 78 13.13 -2.42 -13.30
CA THR A 78 11.75 -1.98 -13.61
C THR A 78 11.17 -1.07 -12.53
N PHE A 79 11.49 -1.33 -11.26
CA PHE A 79 10.97 -0.56 -10.12
C PHE A 79 12.09 -0.27 -9.13
N THR A 80 11.99 0.86 -8.42
CA THR A 80 12.84 1.07 -7.24
C THR A 80 12.34 0.13 -6.13
N VAL A 81 13.01 -1.01 -5.97
CA VAL A 81 12.69 -1.99 -4.90
C VAL A 81 13.67 -1.80 -3.76
N ARG A 82 13.14 -1.66 -2.54
CA ARG A 82 13.97 -1.69 -1.32
C ARG A 82 13.92 -3.08 -0.73
N PHE A 83 15.00 -3.83 -0.90
CA PHE A 83 15.15 -5.16 -0.32
C PHE A 83 15.42 -5.04 1.18
N ILE A 84 14.58 -5.68 1.99
CA ILE A 84 14.81 -5.87 3.42
C ILE A 84 14.92 -7.37 3.62
N ASP A 85 16.15 -7.81 3.88
CA ASP A 85 16.42 -9.22 4.05
C ASP A 85 16.15 -9.64 5.50
N THR A 86 15.20 -10.56 5.68
CA THR A 86 14.65 -10.90 6.99
C THR A 86 15.48 -12.00 7.69
N PHE A 87 16.78 -12.13 7.40
CA PHE A 87 17.67 -13.25 7.79
C PHE A 87 17.77 -13.59 9.29
N GLY A 88 17.02 -12.94 10.17
CA GLY A 88 16.94 -13.27 11.59
C GLY A 88 15.66 -13.92 12.10
N PHE A 89 14.57 -14.02 11.31
CA PHE A 89 13.24 -14.20 11.93
C PHE A 89 12.54 -15.55 11.79
N MET A 90 12.94 -16.46 10.89
CA MET A 90 12.38 -17.83 10.87
C MET A 90 13.38 -18.88 10.35
N PRO A 91 13.89 -19.79 11.20
CA PRO A 91 14.82 -20.87 10.82
C PRO A 91 14.14 -22.09 10.17
N SER A 92 12.83 -22.03 9.87
CA SER A 92 12.04 -23.16 9.40
C SER A 92 12.03 -23.31 7.87
N SER A 93 11.97 -24.55 7.39
CA SER A 93 12.07 -24.92 5.97
C SER A 93 10.92 -24.38 5.09
N LEU A 94 11.15 -24.30 3.78
CA LEU A 94 10.13 -23.92 2.77
C LEU A 94 8.85 -24.76 2.88
N GLU A 95 8.99 -26.04 3.25
CA GLU A 95 7.88 -26.99 3.49
C GLU A 95 7.05 -26.62 4.74
N SER A 96 7.71 -26.16 5.80
CA SER A 96 7.04 -25.65 7.01
C SER A 96 6.30 -24.33 6.73
N LEU A 97 6.80 -23.50 5.81
CA LEU A 97 6.11 -22.27 5.41
C LEU A 97 4.89 -22.57 4.51
N ALA A 98 5.04 -23.46 3.52
CA ALA A 98 3.98 -23.84 2.60
C ALA A 98 2.77 -24.49 3.32
N SER A 99 3.02 -25.29 4.36
CA SER A 99 1.95 -25.90 5.17
C SER A 99 1.16 -24.86 6.00
N ASN A 100 1.77 -23.73 6.37
CA ASN A 100 1.08 -22.63 7.06
C ASN A 100 0.23 -21.75 6.12
N LEU A 101 0.42 -21.84 4.80
CA LEU A 101 -0.47 -21.21 3.81
C LEU A 101 -1.76 -22.00 3.58
N LEU A 102 -1.77 -23.29 3.95
CA LEU A 102 -2.92 -24.20 3.83
C LEU A 102 -3.81 -24.19 5.09
N THR A 103 -3.43 -23.49 6.15
CA THR A 103 -4.29 -23.40 7.34
C THR A 103 -5.48 -22.46 7.08
N PRO A 104 -6.73 -22.87 7.34
CA PRO A 104 -7.85 -21.94 7.41
C PRO A 104 -7.56 -20.94 8.55
N GLY A 105 -7.37 -19.67 8.21
CA GLY A 105 -6.88 -18.65 9.15
C GLY A 105 -6.03 -17.53 8.53
N LEU A 106 -6.03 -17.37 7.20
CA LEU A 106 -5.39 -16.25 6.49
C LEU A 106 -6.03 -14.88 6.78
N GLU A 107 -6.92 -14.78 7.77
CA GLU A 107 -7.44 -13.53 8.33
C GLU A 107 -6.34 -12.66 8.98
N LYS A 108 -5.15 -13.22 9.21
CA LYS A 108 -4.01 -12.54 9.82
C LYS A 108 -3.10 -11.81 8.82
N PHE A 109 -3.25 -12.05 7.52
CA PHE A 109 -2.59 -11.21 6.53
C PHE A 109 -3.38 -9.93 6.41
N ARG A 110 -2.74 -8.81 6.74
CA ARG A 110 -3.37 -7.49 6.70
C ARG A 110 -3.58 -7.12 5.24
N ASP A 111 -4.74 -7.48 4.71
CA ASP A 111 -5.17 -7.02 3.40
C ASP A 111 -5.12 -5.49 3.36
N CYS A 112 -4.65 -4.95 2.23
CA CYS A 112 -4.62 -3.52 1.92
C CYS A 112 -6.04 -2.92 1.76
N HIS A 113 -7.02 -3.47 2.48
CA HIS A 113 -8.43 -3.12 2.49
C HIS A 113 -8.88 -2.46 3.80
N THR A 114 -8.00 -2.22 4.76
CA THR A 114 -8.39 -1.61 6.04
C THR A 114 -7.81 -0.20 6.21
N TYR A 115 -8.48 0.75 5.54
CA TYR A 115 -8.67 2.10 6.10
C TYR A 115 -10.14 2.44 5.87
N SER A 116 -10.97 2.00 6.82
CA SER A 116 -12.33 2.47 7.06
C SER A 116 -12.29 3.91 7.57
#